data_AF-A0A7S0X2K7-F1
#
_entry.id   AF-A0A7S0X2K7-F1
#
_cell.length_a   1.000
_cell.length_b   1.000
_cell.length_c   1.000
_cell.angle_alpha   90.00
_cell.angle_beta   90.00
_cell.angle_gamma   90.00
#
_symmetry.space_group_name_H-M   'P 1'
#
loop_
_entity.id
_entity.type
_entity.pdbx_description
1 polymer ?
#
loop_
_entity_poly.entity_id
_entity_poly.type
_entity_poly.pdbx_seq_one_letter_code
_entity_poly.pdbx_strand_id
1 'polypeptide(L)'
;MAVTTHRPNVVWLVDLQKAKAEGNSGAKPKITIQDLLERINDPNAPEQALIPSSPRSVEACFRLGVDPVDLQYHPPPWYKRKEDADEDVSKLRYERNEAVRQERLRALIDARKGLLDEGWQPAAAPPGSGGKPGSLRRQDSSTNAASSAMVEKERQRLEGLKRR
;
A
#
# COMPACT_ATOMS: atom_id res chain seq x y z
N MET A 1 11.04 -2.97 -30.31
CA MET A 1 10.07 -1.87 -30.23
C MET A 1 9.28 -2.11 -28.96
N ALA A 2 9.47 -1.31 -27.92
CA ALA A 2 8.57 -1.37 -26.76
C ALA A 2 7.49 -0.32 -27.00
N VAL A 3 6.41 -0.72 -27.69
CA VAL A 3 5.12 -0.09 -27.44
C VAL A 3 4.92 -0.28 -25.94
N THR A 4 4.66 0.78 -25.19
CA THR A 4 4.18 0.66 -23.81
C THR A 4 2.83 -0.05 -23.90
N THR A 5 2.86 -1.38 -24.04
CA THR A 5 1.71 -2.23 -23.89
C THR A 5 1.35 -2.05 -22.44
N HIS A 6 0.36 -1.18 -22.20
CA HIS A 6 -0.19 -0.96 -20.89
C HIS A 6 -0.44 -2.34 -20.32
N ARG A 7 0.23 -2.65 -19.21
CA ARG A 7 0.04 -3.92 -18.53
C ARG A 7 -1.46 -4.06 -18.29
N PRO A 8 -2.10 -5.19 -18.65
CA PRO A 8 -3.53 -5.30 -18.50
C PRO A 8 -3.90 -5.07 -17.02
N ASN A 9 -4.92 -4.24 -16.78
CA ASN A 9 -5.24 -3.78 -15.43
C ASN A 9 -5.43 -4.93 -14.42
N VAL A 10 -5.89 -6.08 -14.90
CA VAL A 10 -6.09 -7.28 -14.07
C VAL A 10 -4.78 -7.82 -13.50
N VAL A 11 -3.67 -7.74 -14.24
CA VAL A 11 -2.42 -8.39 -13.86
C VAL A 11 -1.77 -7.69 -12.66
N TRP A 12 -1.69 -6.36 -12.67
CA TRP A 12 -1.08 -5.63 -11.56
C TRP A 12 -1.94 -5.68 -10.29
N LEU A 13 -3.27 -5.75 -10.44
CA LEU A 13 -4.18 -5.96 -9.31
C LEU A 13 -3.94 -7.32 -8.64
N VAL A 14 -3.79 -8.39 -9.43
CA VAL A 14 -3.47 -9.73 -8.92
C VAL A 14 -2.14 -9.74 -8.18
N ASP A 15 -1.12 -9.08 -8.74
CA ASP A 15 0.19 -8.96 -8.12
C ASP A 15 0.15 -8.22 -6.78
N LEU A 16 -0.57 -7.10 -6.71
CA LEU A 16 -0.77 -6.38 -5.45
C LEU A 16 -1.57 -7.19 -4.44
N GLN A 17 -2.58 -7.95 -4.87
CA GLN A 17 -3.32 -8.84 -3.98
C GLN A 17 -2.42 -9.94 -3.40
N LYS A 18 -1.56 -10.53 -4.24
CA LYS A 18 -0.55 -11.50 -3.80
C LYS A 18 0.44 -10.85 -2.82
N ALA A 19 0.95 -9.66 -3.12
CA ALA A 19 1.85 -8.92 -2.25
C ALA A 19 1.20 -8.55 -0.91
N LYS A 20 -0.11 -8.24 -0.90
CA LYS A 20 -0.90 -8.03 0.32
C LYS A 20 -0.95 -9.29 1.19
N ALA A 21 -1.20 -10.44 0.58
CA ALA A 21 -1.24 -11.72 1.29
C ALA A 21 0.13 -12.10 1.87
N GLU A 22 1.21 -11.90 1.09
CA GLU A 22 2.58 -12.13 1.55
C GLU A 22 2.99 -11.18 2.69
N GLY A 23 2.58 -9.91 2.59
CA GLY A 23 2.78 -8.93 3.65
C GLY A 23 2.08 -9.28 4.96
N ASN A 24 0.89 -9.88 4.87
CA ASN A 24 0.12 -10.28 6.04
C ASN A 24 0.65 -11.57 6.70
N SER A 25 1.25 -12.48 5.94
CA SER A 25 1.78 -13.74 6.48
C SER A 25 3.02 -13.54 7.37
N GLY A 26 3.74 -12.43 7.20
CA GLY A 26 4.95 -12.12 7.96
C GLY A 26 6.16 -12.98 7.58
N ALA A 27 6.04 -13.83 6.55
CA ALA A 27 7.12 -14.72 6.11
C ALA A 27 8.29 -13.99 5.41
N LYS A 28 8.04 -12.78 4.89
CA LYS A 28 9.05 -11.96 4.21
C LYS A 28 9.09 -10.55 4.80
N PRO A 29 10.25 -9.86 4.76
CA PRO A 29 10.34 -8.44 5.09
C PRO A 29 9.35 -7.60 4.28
N LYS A 30 8.64 -6.70 4.97
CA LYS A 30 7.66 -5.80 4.36
C LYS A 30 8.40 -4.66 3.66
N ILE A 31 8.25 -4.59 2.35
CA ILE A 31 8.78 -3.51 1.52
C ILE A 31 7.71 -2.42 1.43
N THR A 32 8.06 -1.21 1.86
CA THR A 32 7.19 -0.03 1.81
C THR A 32 7.45 0.81 0.56
N ILE A 33 6.54 1.71 0.22
CA ILE A 33 6.76 2.72 -0.84
C ILE A 33 8.07 3.49 -0.65
N GLN A 34 8.44 3.81 0.59
CA GLN A 34 9.66 4.57 0.86
C GLN A 34 10.91 3.75 0.47
N ASP A 35 10.89 2.45 0.76
CA ASP A 35 11.98 1.53 0.40
C ASP A 35 12.08 1.30 -1.12
N LEU A 36 10.97 1.52 -1.83
CA LEU A 36 10.92 1.41 -3.29
C LEU A 36 11.48 2.63 -4.00
N LEU A 37 11.52 3.82 -3.38
CA LEU A 37 11.95 5.04 -4.07
C LEU A 37 13.37 4.91 -4.63
N GLU A 38 14.26 4.19 -3.95
CA GLU A 38 15.61 3.93 -4.43
C GLU A 38 15.60 3.02 -5.66
N ARG A 39 14.76 1.98 -5.66
CA ARG A 39 14.67 0.97 -6.73
C ARG A 39 13.93 1.48 -7.96
N ILE A 40 12.91 2.30 -7.73
CA ILE A 40 12.10 2.92 -8.78
C ILE A 40 12.95 3.85 -9.66
N ASN A 41 14.02 4.44 -9.11
CA ASN A 41 14.94 5.26 -9.89
C ASN A 41 15.97 4.43 -10.70
N ASP A 42 16.08 3.13 -10.46
CA ASP A 42 16.91 2.24 -11.28
C ASP A 42 16.10 1.75 -12.50
N PRO A 43 16.48 2.16 -13.73
CA PRO A 43 15.78 1.75 -14.95
C PRO A 43 15.90 0.25 -15.25
N ASN A 44 16.81 -0.46 -14.57
CA ASN A 44 17.02 -1.91 -14.74
C ASN A 44 16.45 -2.74 -13.59
N ALA A 45 15.78 -2.12 -12.61
CA ALA A 45 15.18 -2.85 -11.51
C ALA A 45 14.14 -3.85 -12.04
N PRO A 46 14.14 -5.11 -11.56
CA PRO A 46 13.16 -6.10 -11.97
C PRO A 46 11.78 -5.71 -11.45
N GLU A 47 10.72 -5.96 -12.24
CA GLU A 47 9.34 -5.56 -11.91
C GLU A 47 8.90 -6.01 -10.52
N GLN A 48 9.26 -7.24 -10.12
CA GLN A 48 8.90 -7.78 -8.81
C GLN A 48 9.54 -7.02 -7.64
N ALA A 49 10.69 -6.38 -7.85
CA ALA A 49 11.34 -5.56 -6.83
C ALA A 49 10.68 -4.19 -6.65
N LEU A 50 9.82 -3.79 -7.59
CA LEU A 50 9.05 -2.54 -7.58
C LEU A 50 7.67 -2.69 -6.93
N ILE A 51 7.25 -3.91 -6.58
CA ILE A 51 5.94 -4.16 -5.97
C ILE A 51 6.06 -4.07 -4.45
N PRO A 52 5.32 -3.17 -3.78
CA PRO A 52 5.35 -3.08 -2.32
C PRO A 52 4.65 -4.28 -1.69
N SER A 53 5.17 -4.77 -0.57
CA SER A 53 4.55 -5.85 0.21
C SER A 53 4.02 -5.38 1.56
N SER A 54 4.30 -4.13 1.97
CA SER A 54 3.72 -3.55 3.18
C SER A 54 2.21 -3.34 2.99
N PRO A 55 1.33 -3.85 3.88
CA PRO A 55 -0.12 -3.76 3.71
C PRO A 55 -0.63 -2.33 3.48
N ARG A 56 -0.06 -1.35 4.19
CA ARG A 56 -0.40 0.07 4.01
C ARG A 56 0.05 0.63 2.67
N SER A 57 1.20 0.17 2.20
CA SER A 57 1.73 0.61 0.89
C SER A 57 0.91 0.04 -0.25
N VAL A 58 0.55 -1.24 -0.15
CA VAL A 58 -0.36 -1.89 -1.09
C VAL A 58 -1.74 -1.23 -1.09
N GLU A 59 -2.27 -0.89 0.09
CA GLU A 59 -3.54 -0.18 0.20
C GLU A 59 -3.51 1.21 -0.46
N ALA A 60 -2.42 1.97 -0.30
CA ALA A 60 -2.24 3.25 -0.97
C ALA A 60 -2.27 3.10 -2.51
N CYS A 61 -1.59 2.07 -3.05
CA CYS A 61 -1.64 1.74 -4.48
C CYS A 61 -3.07 1.41 -4.94
N PHE A 62 -3.83 0.63 -4.16
CA PHE A 62 -5.22 0.30 -4.48
C PHE A 62 -6.13 1.52 -4.47
N ARG A 63 -6.06 2.38 -3.45
CA ARG A 63 -6.91 3.58 -3.33
C ARG A 63 -6.69 4.55 -4.50
N LEU A 64 -5.45 4.68 -4.97
CA LEU A 64 -5.10 5.58 -6.06
C LEU A 64 -5.20 4.95 -7.45
N GLY A 65 -5.41 3.63 -7.54
CA GLY A 65 -5.41 2.92 -8.82
C GLY A 65 -4.07 2.98 -9.55
N VAL A 66 -2.95 2.99 -8.81
CA VAL A 66 -1.60 3.13 -9.36
C VAL A 66 -0.92 1.76 -9.42
N ASP A 67 -0.46 1.37 -10.62
CA ASP A 67 0.49 0.27 -10.78
C ASP A 67 1.88 0.72 -10.30
N PRO A 68 2.50 0.03 -9.32
CA PRO A 68 3.85 0.36 -8.87
C PRO A 68 4.91 0.30 -9.97
N VAL A 69 4.72 -0.55 -10.99
CA VAL A 69 5.69 -0.70 -12.09
C VAL A 69 5.72 0.54 -12.98
N ASP A 70 4.58 1.20 -13.17
CA ASP A 70 4.47 2.46 -13.93
C ASP A 70 5.26 3.62 -13.31
N LEU A 71 5.68 3.48 -12.05
CA LEU A 71 6.45 4.51 -11.35
C LEU A 71 7.94 4.47 -11.69
N GLN A 72 8.41 3.40 -12.35
CA GLN A 72 9.82 3.22 -12.72
C GLN A 72 10.32 4.39 -13.57
N TYR A 73 11.50 4.89 -13.21
CA TYR A 73 12.18 5.91 -13.98
C TYR A 73 12.69 5.33 -15.30
N HIS A 74 12.41 6.03 -16.39
CA HIS A 74 12.94 5.72 -17.70
C HIS A 74 13.72 6.92 -18.23
N PRO A 75 14.98 6.74 -18.66
CA PRO A 75 15.79 7.87 -19.13
C PRO A 75 15.28 8.37 -20.49
N PRO A 76 15.55 9.63 -20.88
CA PRO A 76 15.06 10.23 -22.12
C PRO A 76 15.23 9.36 -23.39
N PRO A 77 16.36 8.65 -23.61
CA PRO A 77 16.53 7.77 -24.77
C PRO A 77 15.47 6.66 -24.88
N TRP A 78 14.84 6.26 -23.78
CA TRP A 78 13.79 5.25 -23.77
C TRP A 78 12.52 5.70 -24.54
N TYR A 79 12.27 7.01 -24.58
CA TYR A 79 11.10 7.59 -25.24
C TYR A 79 11.31 7.88 -26.74
N LYS A 80 12.52 7.64 -27.27
CA LYS A 80 12.83 7.78 -28.69
C LYS A 80 12.20 6.64 -29.50
N ARG A 81 11.34 6.97 -30.47
CA ARG A 81 10.83 6.02 -31.47
C ARG A 81 11.68 6.07 -32.73
N LYS A 82 11.67 4.97 -33.49
CA LYS A 82 12.38 4.89 -34.79
C LYS A 82 11.86 5.92 -35.82
N GLU A 83 10.62 6.35 -35.66
CA GLU A 83 9.93 7.30 -36.53
C GLU A 83 10.14 8.76 -36.11
N ASP A 84 10.69 8.99 -34.90
CA ASP A 84 10.93 10.35 -34.42
C ASP A 84 12.17 10.90 -35.13
N ALA A 85 11.97 11.74 -36.14
CA ALA A 85 13.04 12.47 -36.81
C ALA A 85 13.59 13.62 -35.95
N ASP A 86 12.80 14.07 -34.96
CA ASP A 86 13.06 15.25 -34.15
C ASP A 86 13.30 14.88 -32.67
N GLU A 87 14.39 15.37 -32.11
CA GLU A 87 14.76 15.16 -30.72
C GLU A 87 13.78 15.86 -29.75
N ASP A 88 13.19 16.98 -30.16
CA ASP A 88 12.27 17.76 -29.33
C ASP A 88 11.00 16.98 -29.01
N VAL A 89 10.52 16.14 -29.95
CA VAL A 89 9.36 15.27 -29.73
C VAL A 89 9.65 14.23 -28.64
N SER A 90 10.84 13.63 -28.66
CA SER A 90 11.25 12.64 -27.66
C SER A 90 11.40 13.27 -26.28
N LYS A 91 11.95 14.49 -26.22
CA LYS A 91 12.09 15.29 -25.01
C LYS A 91 10.73 15.64 -24.41
N LEU A 92 9.78 16.12 -25.22
CA LEU A 92 8.43 16.45 -24.77
C LEU A 92 7.69 15.24 -24.18
N ARG A 93 7.88 14.04 -24.78
CA ARG A 93 7.32 12.79 -24.24
C ARG A 93 7.94 12.44 -22.90
N TYR A 94 9.27 12.54 -22.78
CA TYR A 94 9.97 12.29 -21.52
C TYR A 94 9.44 13.25 -20.43
N GLU A 95 9.43 14.56 -20.67
CA GLU A 95 8.99 15.57 -19.71
C GLU A 95 7.55 15.32 -19.23
N ARG A 96 6.64 15.02 -20.17
CA ARG A 96 5.25 14.71 -19.82
C ARG A 96 5.13 13.46 -18.95
N ASN A 97 5.83 12.37 -19.31
CA ASN A 97 5.75 11.13 -18.54
C ASN A 97 6.42 11.27 -17.16
N GLU A 98 7.57 11.96 -17.09
CA GLU A 98 8.27 12.21 -15.85
C GLU A 98 7.44 13.09 -14.90
N ALA A 99 6.77 14.12 -15.42
CA ALA A 99 5.86 14.95 -14.63
C ALA A 99 4.73 14.12 -14.00
N VAL A 100 4.07 13.26 -14.81
CA VAL A 100 3.01 12.35 -14.32
C VAL A 100 3.56 11.36 -13.29
N ARG A 101 4.76 10.81 -13.51
CA ARG A 101 5.42 9.89 -12.59
C ARG A 101 5.66 10.54 -11.21
N GLN A 102 6.21 11.75 -11.22
CA GLN A 102 6.47 12.52 -10.00
C GLN A 102 5.18 12.89 -9.26
N GLU A 103 4.13 13.26 -9.97
CA GLU A 103 2.81 13.52 -9.39
C GLU A 103 2.24 12.27 -8.71
N ARG A 104 2.26 11.13 -9.41
CA ARG A 104 1.80 9.84 -8.87
C ARG A 104 2.60 9.43 -7.63
N LEU A 105 3.93 9.58 -7.66
CA LEU A 105 4.80 9.28 -6.51
C LEU A 105 4.45 10.14 -5.30
N ARG A 106 4.26 11.46 -5.49
CA ARG A 106 3.86 12.37 -4.42
C ARG A 106 2.51 11.96 -3.83
N ALA A 107 1.51 11.74 -4.69
CA ALA A 107 0.19 11.30 -4.25
C ALA A 107 0.23 9.98 -3.47
N LEU A 108 1.06 9.03 -3.90
CA LEU A 108 1.23 7.73 -3.25
C LEU A 108 1.87 7.84 -1.85
N ILE A 109 2.88 8.69 -1.71
CA ILE A 109 3.53 8.98 -0.43
C ILE A 109 2.52 9.62 0.53
N ASP A 110 1.75 10.58 0.05
CA ASP A 110 0.76 11.29 0.86
C ASP A 110 -0.41 10.39 1.25
N ALA A 111 -0.92 9.56 0.33
CA ALA A 111 -1.94 8.56 0.64
C ALA A 111 -1.46 7.56 1.71
N ARG A 112 -0.20 7.12 1.63
CA ARG A 112 0.38 6.24 2.66
C ARG A 112 0.50 6.93 4.02
N LYS A 113 0.81 8.23 4.06
CA LYS A 113 0.83 9.03 5.29
C LYS A 113 -0.58 9.24 5.85
N GLY A 114 -1.56 9.57 5.01
CA GLY A 114 -2.95 9.67 5.44
C GLY A 114 -3.46 8.38 6.10
N LEU A 115 -3.10 7.22 5.56
CA LEU A 115 -3.41 5.92 6.17
C LEU A 115 -2.79 5.72 7.57
N LEU A 116 -1.65 6.34 7.85
CA LEU A 116 -1.06 6.33 9.20
C LEU A 116 -1.88 7.19 10.16
N ASP A 117 -2.24 8.39 9.72
CA ASP A 117 -2.95 9.38 10.54
C ASP A 117 -4.40 8.95 10.80
N GLU A 118 -5.04 8.27 9.85
CA GLU A 118 -6.38 7.68 9.97
C GLU A 118 -6.43 6.46 10.91
N GLY A 119 -5.28 5.97 11.40
CA GLY A 119 -5.23 4.76 12.22
C GLY A 119 -5.66 3.50 11.47
N TRP A 120 -5.43 3.45 10.16
CA TRP A 120 -5.88 2.35 9.31
C TRP A 120 -5.32 1.00 9.80
N GLN A 121 -6.20 0.01 9.86
CA GLN A 121 -5.87 -1.38 10.20
C GLN A 121 -6.17 -2.31 9.01
N PRO A 122 -5.31 -3.29 8.71
CA PRO A 122 -5.58 -4.25 7.66
C PRO A 122 -6.81 -5.11 8.02
N ALA A 123 -7.74 -5.26 7.07
CA ALA A 123 -9.04 -5.93 7.27
C ALA A 123 -8.98 -7.44 7.62
N ALA A 124 -7.79 -8.02 7.76
CA ALA A 124 -7.62 -9.41 8.17
C ALA A 124 -6.21 -9.61 8.75
N ALA A 125 -6.03 -9.29 10.03
CA ALA A 125 -5.07 -10.03 10.83
C ALA A 125 -5.81 -11.29 11.34
N PRO A 126 -5.42 -12.51 10.96
CA PRO A 126 -5.96 -13.69 11.63
C PRO A 126 -5.68 -13.57 13.13
N PRO A 127 -6.62 -13.95 14.02
CA PRO A 127 -6.38 -13.95 15.45
C PRO A 127 -5.30 -14.99 15.77
N GLY A 128 -4.03 -14.58 15.79
CA GLY A 128 -2.92 -15.52 16.01
C GLY A 128 -1.50 -15.00 15.81
N SER A 129 -1.26 -13.88 15.12
CA SER A 129 0.10 -13.33 14.95
C SER A 129 0.57 -12.44 16.13
N GLY A 130 0.12 -12.77 17.35
CA GLY A 130 0.55 -12.15 18.60
C GLY A 130 1.82 -12.79 19.16
N GLY A 131 2.94 -12.62 18.46
CA GLY A 131 4.26 -13.04 18.92
C GLY A 131 4.85 -12.10 19.99
N LYS A 132 4.54 -12.41 21.25
CA LYS A 132 5.20 -12.09 22.54
C LYS A 132 5.22 -10.63 23.09
N PRO A 133 4.81 -10.47 24.37
CA PRO A 133 4.98 -9.25 25.14
C PRO A 133 6.33 -9.23 25.88
N GLY A 134 6.99 -8.08 25.85
CA GLY A 134 8.10 -7.71 26.76
C GLY A 134 8.22 -6.19 26.75
N SER A 135 7.62 -5.50 27.74
CA SER A 135 8.29 -4.96 28.94
C SER A 135 9.19 -3.76 28.58
N LEU A 136 8.91 -2.48 28.90
CA LEU A 136 8.34 -1.87 30.12
C LEU A 136 7.87 -0.41 29.90
N ARG A 137 6.96 0.03 30.81
CA ARG A 137 6.67 1.41 31.35
C ARG A 137 6.03 2.46 30.43
N ARG A 138 5.05 3.31 30.83
CA ARG A 138 4.24 3.52 32.07
C ARG A 138 3.13 4.57 31.73
N GLN A 139 1.91 4.42 32.32
CA GLN A 139 0.77 5.39 32.43
C GLN A 139 0.04 5.80 31.13
N ASP A 140 -1.29 5.92 31.00
CA ASP A 140 -2.45 6.18 31.89
C ASP A 140 -3.69 5.41 31.36
N SER A 141 -4.47 4.67 32.17
CA SER A 141 -5.69 5.05 32.91
C SER A 141 -6.94 5.40 32.06
N SER A 142 -8.08 4.78 32.41
CA SER A 142 -9.48 5.16 32.08
C SER A 142 -10.17 4.66 30.78
N THR A 143 -10.54 3.37 30.66
CA THR A 143 -11.71 2.97 29.81
C THR A 143 -12.46 1.68 30.20
N ASN A 144 -11.94 0.79 31.05
CA ASN A 144 -12.54 -0.55 31.23
C ASN A 144 -13.79 -0.66 32.11
N ALA A 145 -14.22 0.41 32.80
CA ALA A 145 -15.38 0.34 33.70
C ALA A 145 -16.74 0.42 32.97
N ALA A 146 -16.80 1.04 31.78
CA ALA A 146 -18.05 1.28 31.08
C ALA A 146 -18.61 0.02 30.37
N SER A 147 -17.72 -0.84 29.87
CA SER A 147 -18.11 -2.03 29.09
C SER A 147 -18.70 -3.14 29.97
N SER A 148 -18.20 -3.30 31.20
CA SER A 148 -18.69 -4.35 32.12
C SER A 148 -20.10 -4.06 32.61
N ALA A 149 -20.44 -2.78 32.87
CA ALA A 149 -21.74 -2.39 33.39
C ALA A 149 -22.89 -2.60 32.38
N MET A 150 -22.60 -2.48 31.08
CA MET A 150 -23.61 -2.66 30.03
C MET A 150 -23.96 -4.14 29.82
N VAL A 151 -22.98 -5.04 29.94
CA VAL A 151 -23.16 -6.50 29.82
C VAL A 151 -23.96 -7.06 30.99
N GLU A 152 -23.74 -6.55 32.21
CA GLU A 152 -24.49 -6.96 33.40
C GLU A 152 -25.99 -6.57 33.30
N LYS A 153 -26.26 -5.38 32.75
CA LYS A 153 -27.62 -4.84 32.60
C LYS A 153 -28.44 -5.57 31.53
N GLU A 154 -27.80 -6.01 30.43
CA GLU A 154 -28.42 -6.89 29.44
C GLU A 154 -28.75 -8.26 30.03
N ARG A 155 -27.85 -8.84 30.82
CA ARG A 155 -28.06 -10.15 31.46
C ARG A 155 -29.26 -10.15 32.40
N GLN A 156 -29.40 -9.14 33.25
CA GLN A 156 -30.57 -9.01 34.14
C GLN A 156 -31.89 -8.82 33.38
N ARG A 157 -31.87 -8.11 32.25
CA ARG A 157 -33.07 -7.92 31.42
C ARG A 157 -33.56 -9.24 30.81
N LEU A 158 -32.63 -10.10 30.39
CA LEU A 158 -32.95 -11.41 29.82
C LEU A 158 -33.48 -12.40 30.88
N GLU A 159 -32.98 -12.36 32.11
CA GLU A 159 -33.48 -13.23 33.19
C GLU A 159 -34.91 -12.89 33.61
N GLY A 160 -35.30 -11.61 33.57
CA GLY A 160 -36.68 -11.19 33.84
C GLY A 160 -37.70 -11.67 32.80
N LEU A 161 -37.28 -11.85 31.54
CA LEU A 161 -38.14 -12.30 30.45
C LEU A 161 -38.38 -13.82 30.47
N LYS A 162 -37.43 -14.59 31.04
CA LYS A 162 -37.49 -16.06 31.13
C LYS A 162 -38.35 -16.56 32.30
N ARG A 163 -38.79 -15.66 33.19
CA ARG A 163 -39.64 -15.95 34.36
C ARG A 163 -41.12 -15.60 34.16
N ARG A 164 -41.52 -15.13 32.98
CA ARG A 164 -42.92 -15.02 32.56
C ARG A 164 -43.26 -16.18 31.65
#